data_AF-A0A3C1Z6Y2-F1
#
_entry.id   AF-A0A3C1Z6Y2-F1
#
_cell.length_a   1.000
_cell.length_b   1.000
_cell.length_c   1.000
_cell.angle_alpha   90.00
_cell.angle_beta   90.00
_cell.angle_gamma   90.00
#
_symmetry.space_group_name_H-M   'P 1'
#
loop_
_entity.id
_entity.type
_entity.pdbx_description
1 polymer ?
#
loop_
_entity_poly.entity_id
_entity_poly.type
_entity_poly.pdbx_seq_one_letter_code
_entity_poly.pdbx_strand_id
1 'polypeptide(L)'
;YFSEDFLKKVLRKVPQQLDRLRKLAKKRELEDWEQDLQLQLCEVSRQRVDELIKKAEKAKAIIRGEIFYEIDQLEWAIQVFREVTAVISLVYAPARICMPPMETNLSYKVFVSSEVIEAVNDTQVNIYRDVFEQLVKPAIEAEQPDVIGISIVLQQQMFSSMTFCALIKQHFPHIHVTIGGNTVTRLRDVLPQSPLFQYFDSAVVYEGETAFVQLVSAVGAKQSLADVPNTLYKDATGVHVSSTSFAEDMHSLPPPDFDGLPLEKYFVPTKILPYLATRGCYWGRCEFCDHGEGYTAGYRSKKIQDILGEITHLRDKYGARHFHFTDESYPPALFRKLTRGLIDS
;
A
#
# COMPACT_ATOMS: atom_id res chain seq x y z
N TYR A 1 -8.23 7.34 7.73
CA TYR A 1 -7.76 8.45 8.59
C TYR A 1 -8.69 9.65 8.60
N PHE A 2 -9.03 10.23 7.44
CA PHE A 2 -9.82 11.48 7.34
C PHE A 2 -11.34 11.27 7.18
N SER A 3 -11.89 10.20 7.72
CA SER A 3 -13.35 9.97 7.73
C SER A 3 -13.91 10.29 9.11
N GLU A 4 -15.17 10.72 9.15
CA GLU A 4 -15.90 10.96 10.39
C GLU A 4 -15.84 9.77 11.35
N ASP A 5 -16.10 8.56 10.85
CA ASP A 5 -16.09 7.34 11.66
C ASP A 5 -14.72 7.03 12.26
N PHE A 6 -13.64 7.30 11.51
CA PHE A 6 -12.27 7.10 11.99
C PHE A 6 -11.93 8.12 13.09
N LEU A 7 -12.28 9.40 12.90
CA LEU A 7 -12.00 10.45 13.89
C LEU A 7 -12.85 10.29 15.16
N LYS A 8 -14.10 9.83 15.04
CA LYS A 8 -14.91 9.41 16.20
C LYS A 8 -14.30 8.21 16.93
N LYS A 9 -13.65 7.28 16.22
CA LYS A 9 -12.89 6.18 16.85
C LYS A 9 -11.66 6.69 17.58
N VAL A 10 -10.91 7.62 16.98
CA VAL A 10 -9.76 8.30 17.63
C VAL A 10 -10.17 8.95 18.94
N LEU A 11 -11.28 9.70 18.97
CA LEU A 11 -11.81 10.29 20.20
C LEU A 11 -12.09 9.23 21.29
N ARG A 12 -12.66 8.07 20.91
CA ARG A 12 -12.93 6.97 21.84
C ARG A 12 -11.66 6.32 22.41
N LYS A 13 -10.50 6.50 21.78
CA LYS A 13 -9.21 5.98 22.27
C LYS A 13 -8.51 6.94 23.23
N VAL A 14 -8.90 8.23 23.30
CA VAL A 14 -8.30 9.21 24.22
C VAL A 14 -8.32 8.74 25.68
N PRO A 15 -9.45 8.24 26.24
CA PRO A 15 -9.46 7.76 27.63
C PRO A 15 -8.56 6.55 27.86
N GLN A 16 -8.42 5.68 26.85
CA GLN A 16 -7.56 4.48 26.92
C GLN A 16 -6.08 4.88 27.03
N GLN A 17 -5.67 5.87 26.23
CA GLN A 17 -4.29 6.37 26.25
C GLN A 17 -3.99 7.17 27.52
N LEU A 18 -4.94 7.96 28.03
CA LEU A 18 -4.81 8.64 29.32
C LEU A 18 -4.70 7.64 30.50
N ASP A 19 -5.49 6.57 30.49
CA ASP A 19 -5.39 5.51 31.51
C ASP A 19 -4.03 4.78 31.45
N ARG A 20 -3.49 4.57 30.24
CA ARG A 20 -2.14 4.03 30.06
C ARG A 20 -1.08 4.92 30.70
N LEU A 21 -1.07 6.22 30.39
CA LEU A 21 -0.13 7.18 30.97
C LEU A 21 -0.28 7.26 32.49
N ARG A 22 -1.51 7.21 33.01
CA ARG A 22 -1.77 7.13 34.46
C ARG A 22 -1.19 5.87 35.10
N LYS A 23 -1.29 4.72 34.43
CA LYS A 23 -0.69 3.45 34.90
C LYS A 23 0.84 3.49 34.85
N LEU A 24 1.43 4.13 33.84
CA LEU A 24 2.87 4.36 33.74
C LEU A 24 3.39 5.27 34.85
N ALA A 25 2.69 6.38 35.11
CA ALA A 25 3.02 7.34 36.18
C ALA A 25 3.02 6.71 37.58
N LYS A 26 2.24 5.64 37.80
CA LYS A 26 2.26 4.87 39.05
C LYS A 26 3.51 3.99 39.21
N LYS A 27 4.18 3.65 38.11
CA LYS A 27 5.34 2.76 38.07
C LYS A 27 6.66 3.53 38.01
N ARG A 28 6.70 4.63 37.27
CA ARG A 28 7.85 5.53 37.15
C ARG A 28 7.40 6.96 36.89
N GLU A 29 8.30 7.91 37.09
CA GLU A 29 8.12 9.27 36.61
C GLU A 29 7.95 9.27 35.08
N LEU A 30 7.03 10.09 34.58
CA LEU A 30 6.79 10.25 33.15
C LEU A 30 7.92 11.06 32.53
N GLU A 31 8.39 10.64 31.36
CA GLU A 31 9.34 11.41 30.56
C GLU A 31 8.68 12.71 30.07
N ASP A 32 9.46 13.75 29.77
CA ASP A 32 8.96 15.07 29.37
C ASP A 32 7.95 14.98 28.20
N TRP A 33 8.22 14.13 27.22
CA TRP A 33 7.32 13.92 26.07
C TRP A 33 6.03 13.19 26.45
N GLU A 34 6.03 12.34 27.49
CA GLU A 34 4.83 11.67 27.98
C GLU A 34 3.95 12.63 28.78
N GLN A 35 4.55 13.58 29.49
CA GLN A 35 3.84 14.66 30.17
C GLN A 35 3.18 15.61 29.15
N ASP A 36 3.92 16.03 28.12
CA ASP A 36 3.37 16.82 27.00
C ASP A 36 2.23 16.08 26.29
N LEU A 37 2.43 14.79 25.99
CA LEU A 37 1.38 13.94 25.42
C LEU A 37 0.13 13.90 26.31
N GLN A 38 0.29 13.77 27.64
CA GLN A 38 -0.83 13.75 28.57
C GLN A 38 -1.60 15.08 28.52
N LEU A 39 -0.91 16.22 28.48
CA LEU A 39 -1.54 17.54 28.38
C LEU A 39 -2.31 17.67 27.05
N GLN A 40 -1.68 17.32 25.94
CA GLN A 40 -2.31 17.41 24.62
C GLN A 40 -3.53 16.48 24.48
N LEU A 41 -3.51 15.29 25.07
CA LEU A 41 -4.65 14.38 25.10
C LEU A 41 -5.85 14.97 25.87
N CYS A 42 -5.60 15.72 26.95
CA CYS A 42 -6.67 16.41 27.70
C CYS A 42 -7.35 17.50 26.86
N GLU A 43 -6.68 18.06 25.85
CA GLU A 43 -7.25 19.03 24.92
C GLU A 43 -8.04 18.40 23.76
N VAL A 44 -8.02 17.06 23.62
CA VAL A 44 -8.78 16.36 22.58
C VAL A 44 -10.23 16.20 23.04
N SER A 45 -11.02 17.25 22.84
CA SER A 45 -12.45 17.27 23.18
C SER A 45 -13.33 16.80 22.01
N ARG A 46 -14.59 16.44 22.32
CA ARG A 46 -15.60 16.15 21.29
C ARG A 46 -15.79 17.31 20.32
N GLN A 47 -15.85 18.54 20.83
CA GLN A 47 -15.97 19.74 20.01
C GLN A 47 -14.80 19.89 19.04
N ARG A 48 -13.56 19.72 19.52
CA ARG A 48 -12.36 19.79 18.68
C ARG A 48 -12.37 18.73 17.57
N VAL A 49 -12.78 17.51 17.89
CA VAL A 49 -12.88 16.43 16.89
C VAL A 49 -13.98 16.70 15.87
N ASP A 50 -15.14 17.19 16.30
CA ASP A 50 -16.25 17.56 15.39
C ASP A 50 -15.84 18.72 14.44
N GLU A 51 -15.05 19.67 14.92
CA GLU A 51 -14.44 20.73 14.08
C GLU A 51 -13.45 20.16 13.06
N LEU A 52 -12.57 19.25 13.50
CA LEU A 52 -11.60 18.60 12.61
C LEU A 52 -12.27 17.75 11.54
N ILE A 53 -13.39 17.08 11.85
CA ILE A 53 -14.18 16.33 10.85
C ILE A 53 -14.65 17.27 9.74
N LYS A 54 -15.26 18.41 10.10
CA LYS A 54 -15.74 19.41 9.13
C LYS A 54 -14.60 19.99 8.30
N LYS A 55 -13.49 20.35 8.95
CA LYS A 55 -12.29 20.83 8.27
C LYS A 55 -11.76 19.78 7.29
N ALA A 56 -11.66 18.51 7.70
CA ALA A 56 -11.15 17.42 6.88
C ALA A 56 -12.02 17.18 5.63
N GLU A 57 -13.34 17.21 5.75
CA GLU A 57 -14.23 17.12 4.57
C GLU A 57 -13.99 18.28 3.59
N LYS A 58 -13.88 19.51 4.10
CA LYS A 58 -13.56 20.68 3.26
C LYS A 58 -12.18 20.55 2.61
N ALA A 59 -11.16 20.11 3.35
CA ALA A 59 -9.82 19.91 2.83
C ALA A 59 -9.78 18.85 1.71
N LYS A 60 -10.52 17.74 1.87
CA LYS A 60 -10.68 16.73 0.82
C LYS A 60 -11.36 17.30 -0.42
N ALA A 61 -12.41 18.11 -0.25
CA ALA A 61 -13.10 18.76 -1.36
C ALA A 61 -12.18 19.74 -2.11
N ILE A 62 -11.35 20.51 -1.40
CA ILE A 62 -10.34 21.40 -2.00
C ILE A 62 -9.35 20.57 -2.83
N ILE A 63 -8.73 19.55 -2.23
CA ILE A 63 -7.68 18.78 -2.92
C ILE A 63 -8.20 18.02 -4.15
N ARG A 64 -9.47 17.62 -4.13
CA ARG A 64 -10.12 16.86 -5.20
C ARG A 64 -10.83 17.72 -6.24
N GLY A 65 -10.82 19.04 -6.10
CA GLY A 65 -11.54 19.96 -6.98
C GLY A 65 -10.65 21.07 -7.53
N GLU A 66 -11.23 21.92 -8.37
CA GLU A 66 -10.51 23.03 -9.03
C GLU A 66 -9.86 24.03 -8.04
N ILE A 67 -10.40 24.14 -6.82
CA ILE A 67 -9.83 24.98 -5.75
C ILE A 67 -8.41 24.52 -5.35
N PHE A 68 -8.02 23.28 -5.68
CA PHE A 68 -6.65 22.79 -5.52
C PHE A 68 -5.59 23.75 -6.10
N TYR A 69 -5.91 24.46 -7.19
CA TYR A 69 -4.99 25.39 -7.85
C TYR A 69 -4.88 26.76 -7.16
N GLU A 70 -5.72 27.05 -6.16
CA GLU A 70 -5.60 28.23 -5.31
C GLU A 70 -4.65 27.96 -4.15
N ILE A 71 -3.46 28.59 -4.20
CA ILE A 71 -2.33 28.31 -3.29
C ILE A 71 -2.73 28.42 -1.81
N ASP A 72 -3.42 29.49 -1.42
CA ASP A 72 -3.83 29.70 -0.01
C ASP A 72 -4.81 28.63 0.47
N GLN A 73 -5.72 28.18 -0.40
CA GLN A 73 -6.68 27.12 -0.06
C GLN A 73 -6.00 25.76 0.02
N LEU A 74 -5.04 25.48 -0.87
CA LEU A 74 -4.24 24.27 -0.84
C LEU A 74 -3.37 24.20 0.43
N GLU A 75 -2.69 25.29 0.79
CA GLU A 75 -1.90 25.38 2.01
C GLU A 75 -2.77 25.13 3.25
N TRP A 76 -3.95 25.75 3.31
CA TRP A 76 -4.92 25.52 4.37
C TRP A 76 -5.36 24.05 4.44
N ALA A 77 -5.68 23.42 3.29
CA ALA A 77 -6.09 22.02 3.24
C ALA A 77 -4.97 21.08 3.71
N ILE A 78 -3.73 21.33 3.30
CA ILE A 78 -2.54 20.59 3.76
C ILE A 78 -2.37 20.74 5.27
N GLN A 79 -2.52 21.94 5.81
CA GLN A 79 -2.42 22.18 7.24
C GLN A 79 -3.51 21.45 8.02
N VAL A 80 -4.73 21.38 7.50
CA VAL A 80 -5.81 20.58 8.09
C VAL A 80 -5.44 19.09 8.14
N PHE A 81 -4.85 18.53 7.08
CA PHE A 81 -4.40 17.14 7.11
C PHE A 81 -3.34 16.90 8.18
N ARG A 82 -2.39 17.82 8.35
CA ARG A 82 -1.39 17.78 9.42
C ARG A 82 -2.02 17.84 10.81
N GLU A 83 -2.97 18.74 11.04
CA GLU A 83 -3.71 18.84 12.30
C GLU A 83 -4.43 17.53 12.64
N VAL A 84 -5.11 16.94 11.66
CA VAL A 84 -5.82 15.68 11.83
C VAL A 84 -4.84 14.55 12.14
N THR A 85 -3.75 14.39 11.38
CA THR A 85 -2.79 13.32 11.64
C THR A 85 -2.03 13.51 12.95
N ALA A 86 -1.83 14.75 13.40
CA ALA A 86 -1.27 15.04 14.72
C ALA A 86 -2.19 14.53 15.84
N VAL A 87 -3.50 14.83 15.78
CA VAL A 87 -4.47 14.33 16.77
C VAL A 87 -4.57 12.81 16.76
N ILE A 88 -4.54 12.19 15.57
CA ILE A 88 -4.48 10.73 15.47
C ILE A 88 -3.21 10.21 16.16
N SER A 89 -2.06 10.81 15.91
CA SER A 89 -0.78 10.38 16.51
C SER A 89 -0.80 10.40 18.04
N LEU A 90 -1.53 11.33 18.67
CA LEU A 90 -1.65 11.38 20.15
C LEU A 90 -2.20 10.08 20.73
N VAL A 91 -3.25 9.50 20.13
CA VAL A 91 -3.90 8.31 20.70
C VAL A 91 -3.16 7.01 20.38
N TYR A 92 -2.25 7.02 19.39
CA TYR A 92 -1.40 5.87 19.04
C TYR A 92 0.06 6.05 19.49
N ALA A 93 0.39 7.13 20.19
CA ALA A 93 1.75 7.42 20.61
C ALA A 93 2.40 6.21 21.33
N PRO A 94 3.66 5.85 20.98
CA PRO A 94 4.63 6.66 20.24
C PRO A 94 4.50 6.65 18.70
N ALA A 95 3.54 5.91 18.11
CA ALA A 95 3.36 5.95 16.67
C ALA A 95 3.02 7.36 16.18
N ARG A 96 3.58 7.72 15.03
CA ARG A 96 3.38 9.01 14.38
C ARG A 96 2.85 8.80 12.98
N ILE A 97 1.84 9.57 12.64
CA ILE A 97 1.28 9.64 11.30
C ILE A 97 1.49 11.06 10.79
N CYS A 98 2.07 11.17 9.60
CA CYS A 98 2.29 12.43 8.92
C CYS A 98 1.54 12.41 7.59
N MET A 99 1.03 13.57 7.16
CA MET A 99 0.57 13.83 5.81
C MET A 99 0.71 15.33 5.52
N PRO A 100 1.30 15.77 4.39
CA PRO A 100 2.01 15.02 3.34
C PRO A 100 3.54 14.92 3.53
N PRO A 101 4.21 13.87 2.99
CA PRO A 101 3.63 12.66 2.41
C PRO A 101 2.98 11.79 3.50
N MET A 102 2.07 10.89 3.09
CA MET A 102 1.44 9.95 4.03
C MET A 102 2.49 8.95 4.52
N GLU A 103 2.91 9.09 5.78
CA GLU A 103 3.85 8.18 6.42
C GLU A 103 3.33 7.78 7.79
N THR A 104 3.50 6.51 8.14
CA THR A 104 3.16 5.99 9.47
C THR A 104 4.40 5.32 10.05
N ASN A 105 4.91 5.90 11.12
CA ASN A 105 6.03 5.36 11.88
C ASN A 105 5.48 4.74 13.17
N LEU A 106 5.54 3.41 13.29
CA LEU A 106 5.07 2.70 14.49
C LEU A 106 6.10 2.66 15.63
N SER A 107 7.25 3.33 15.49
CA SER A 107 8.39 3.27 16.42
C SER A 107 9.08 1.91 16.52
N TYR A 108 8.86 1.04 15.53
CA TYR A 108 9.56 -0.24 15.33
C TYR A 108 10.48 -0.17 14.12
N LYS A 109 11.53 -0.98 14.11
CA LYS A 109 12.46 -1.12 12.98
C LYS A 109 11.92 -2.13 11.98
N VAL A 110 11.51 -1.61 10.82
CA VAL A 110 10.95 -2.42 9.72
C VAL A 110 11.89 -3.50 9.19
N PHE A 111 13.21 -3.30 9.32
CA PHE A 111 14.24 -4.24 8.86
C PHE A 111 14.58 -5.35 9.87
N VAL A 112 13.94 -5.36 11.05
CA VAL A 112 14.13 -6.40 12.08
C VAL A 112 12.87 -7.23 12.20
N SER A 113 12.92 -8.50 11.77
CA SER A 113 11.72 -9.36 11.70
C SER A 113 11.03 -9.55 13.06
N SER A 114 11.78 -9.60 14.17
CA SER A 114 11.19 -9.68 15.52
C SER A 114 10.42 -8.41 15.90
N GLU A 115 10.95 -7.22 15.58
CA GLU A 115 10.24 -5.95 15.82
C GLU A 115 9.00 -5.81 14.92
N VAL A 116 9.03 -6.35 13.70
CA VAL A 116 7.82 -6.44 12.85
C VAL A 116 6.77 -7.34 13.48
N ILE A 117 7.17 -8.49 14.03
CA ILE A 117 6.26 -9.41 14.75
C ILE A 117 5.70 -8.74 16.02
N GLU A 118 6.51 -8.01 16.77
CA GLU A 118 6.05 -7.23 17.93
C GLU A 118 5.04 -6.17 17.50
N ALA A 119 5.33 -5.39 16.45
CA ALA A 119 4.43 -4.37 15.92
C ALA A 119 3.09 -4.96 15.48
N VAL A 120 3.07 -6.11 14.81
CA VAL A 120 1.83 -6.81 14.42
C VAL A 120 0.95 -7.11 15.64
N ASN A 121 1.56 -7.50 16.76
CA ASN A 121 0.85 -7.89 17.98
C ASN A 121 0.52 -6.70 18.90
N ASP A 122 1.10 -5.52 18.67
CA ASP A 122 0.84 -4.33 19.48
C ASP A 122 -0.56 -3.77 19.21
N THR A 123 -1.47 -3.92 20.17
CA THR A 123 -2.86 -3.42 20.07
C THR A 123 -3.01 -1.93 20.40
N GLN A 124 -1.98 -1.31 20.96
CA GLN A 124 -1.95 0.08 21.39
C GLN A 124 -1.39 0.99 20.29
N VAL A 125 -0.26 0.62 19.70
CA VAL A 125 0.54 1.45 18.78
C VAL A 125 0.17 1.19 17.32
N ASN A 126 -0.14 -0.05 16.97
CA ASN A 126 -0.38 -0.43 15.59
C ASN A 126 -1.78 -0.01 15.10
N ILE A 127 -1.85 1.19 14.53
CA ILE A 127 -3.06 1.75 13.93
C ILE A 127 -3.66 0.88 12.82
N TYR A 128 -2.85 0.06 12.13
CA TYR A 128 -3.35 -0.77 11.03
C TYR A 128 -4.33 -1.84 11.51
N ARG A 129 -4.28 -2.24 12.79
CA ARG A 129 -5.31 -3.12 13.37
C ARG A 129 -6.69 -2.46 13.34
N ASP A 130 -6.75 -1.16 13.62
CA ASP A 130 -8.00 -0.39 13.57
C ASP A 130 -8.46 -0.11 12.14
N VAL A 131 -7.51 0.05 11.21
CA VAL A 131 -7.79 0.14 9.77
C VAL A 131 -8.35 -1.18 9.24
N PHE A 132 -7.79 -2.32 9.67
CA PHE A 132 -8.27 -3.65 9.31
C PHE A 132 -9.73 -3.84 9.73
N GLU A 133 -10.05 -3.60 11.00
CA GLU A 133 -11.42 -3.78 11.52
C GLU A 133 -12.44 -2.86 10.84
N GLN A 134 -12.04 -1.67 10.39
CA GLN A 134 -12.97 -0.71 9.79
C GLN A 134 -13.13 -0.84 8.28
N LEU A 135 -12.09 -1.29 7.57
CA LEU A 135 -12.08 -1.27 6.10
C LEU A 135 -11.86 -2.65 5.51
N VAL A 136 -10.82 -3.36 5.95
CA VAL A 136 -10.39 -4.61 5.30
C VAL A 136 -11.35 -5.75 5.64
N LYS A 137 -11.65 -5.93 6.93
CA LYS A 137 -12.52 -7.02 7.39
C LYS A 137 -13.95 -6.92 6.84
N PRO A 138 -14.64 -5.77 6.88
CA PRO A 138 -15.97 -5.65 6.27
C PRO A 138 -15.96 -5.92 4.75
N ALA A 139 -14.88 -5.54 4.05
CA ALA A 139 -14.75 -5.84 2.62
C ALA A 139 -14.59 -7.35 2.37
N ILE A 140 -13.78 -8.05 3.18
CA ILE A 140 -13.65 -9.51 3.09
C ILE A 140 -14.97 -10.21 3.43
N GLU A 141 -15.68 -9.73 4.46
CA GLU A 141 -16.98 -10.30 4.84
C GLU A 141 -18.04 -10.12 3.75
N ALA A 142 -18.00 -9.01 3.01
CA ALA A 142 -18.91 -8.76 1.89
C ALA A 142 -18.57 -9.62 0.66
N GLU A 143 -17.29 -9.70 0.29
CA GLU A 143 -16.86 -10.35 -0.96
C GLU A 143 -16.58 -11.86 -0.83
N GLN A 144 -16.32 -12.36 0.38
CA GLN A 144 -16.01 -13.78 0.65
C GLN A 144 -14.95 -14.39 -0.31
N PRO A 145 -13.75 -13.81 -0.44
CA PRO A 145 -12.76 -14.28 -1.40
C PRO A 145 -12.04 -15.57 -0.93
N ASP A 146 -11.71 -16.45 -1.87
CA ASP A 146 -10.86 -17.63 -1.60
C ASP A 146 -9.36 -17.27 -1.52
N VAL A 147 -8.95 -16.23 -2.25
CA VAL A 147 -7.55 -15.78 -2.36
C VAL A 147 -7.47 -14.27 -2.18
N ILE A 148 -6.53 -13.81 -1.35
CA ILE A 148 -6.19 -12.39 -1.20
C ILE A 148 -4.73 -12.18 -1.57
N GLY A 149 -4.50 -11.30 -2.55
CA GLY A 149 -3.17 -10.82 -2.94
C GLY A 149 -2.84 -9.47 -2.31
N ILE A 150 -1.70 -9.33 -1.64
CA ILE A 150 -1.22 -8.05 -1.08
C ILE A 150 0.07 -7.63 -1.77
N SER A 151 0.00 -6.52 -2.54
CA SER A 151 1.16 -5.93 -3.21
C SER A 151 1.91 -4.99 -2.27
N ILE A 152 3.19 -5.30 -2.02
CA ILE A 152 4.13 -4.55 -1.19
C ILE A 152 5.19 -3.94 -2.10
N VAL A 153 4.95 -2.72 -2.53
CA VAL A 153 5.81 -1.99 -3.46
C VAL A 153 6.96 -1.35 -2.72
N LEU A 154 6.68 -0.69 -1.59
CA LEU A 154 7.64 0.05 -0.79
C LEU A 154 7.77 -0.50 0.63
N GLN A 155 8.96 -0.36 1.22
CA GLN A 155 9.25 -0.83 2.57
C GLN A 155 8.29 -0.29 3.65
N GLN A 156 7.76 0.93 3.47
CA GLN A 156 6.84 1.57 4.40
C GLN A 156 5.50 0.80 4.52
N GLN A 157 5.18 -0.06 3.54
CA GLN A 157 3.98 -0.89 3.55
C GLN A 157 4.17 -2.21 4.31
N MET A 158 5.37 -2.53 4.81
CA MET A 158 5.62 -3.79 5.50
C MET A 158 4.78 -3.95 6.77
N PHE A 159 4.70 -2.92 7.62
CA PHE A 159 3.91 -3.02 8.85
C PHE A 159 2.41 -3.22 8.58
N SER A 160 1.82 -2.46 7.65
CA SER A 160 0.41 -2.64 7.29
C SER A 160 0.17 -4.01 6.67
N SER A 161 1.02 -4.42 5.74
CA SER A 161 0.87 -5.69 5.03
C SER A 161 0.98 -6.89 5.96
N MET A 162 2.00 -6.93 6.84
CA MET A 162 2.14 -8.02 7.81
C MET A 162 1.00 -8.03 8.84
N THR A 163 0.51 -6.85 9.24
CA THR A 163 -0.65 -6.73 10.13
C THR A 163 -1.91 -7.28 9.47
N PHE A 164 -2.17 -6.91 8.21
CA PHE A 164 -3.32 -7.42 7.47
C PHE A 164 -3.21 -8.91 7.21
N CYS A 165 -2.05 -9.42 6.79
CA CYS A 165 -1.79 -10.85 6.63
C CYS A 165 -2.14 -11.63 7.92
N ALA A 166 -1.58 -11.21 9.07
CA ALA A 166 -1.81 -11.85 10.35
C ALA A 166 -3.30 -11.83 10.76
N LEU A 167 -3.97 -10.69 10.61
CA LEU A 167 -5.38 -10.55 10.97
C LEU A 167 -6.31 -11.29 10.03
N ILE A 168 -6.00 -11.35 8.74
CA ILE A 168 -6.75 -12.16 7.76
C ILE A 168 -6.65 -13.63 8.16
N LYS A 169 -5.44 -14.17 8.41
CA LYS A 169 -5.28 -15.58 8.83
C LYS A 169 -5.97 -15.87 10.16
N GLN A 170 -6.00 -14.90 11.08
CA GLN A 170 -6.68 -15.05 12.37
C GLN A 170 -8.22 -15.13 12.22
N HIS A 171 -8.81 -14.27 11.40
CA HIS A 171 -10.28 -14.17 11.26
C HIS A 171 -10.85 -15.08 10.17
N PHE A 172 -10.07 -15.34 9.12
CA PHE A 172 -10.46 -16.05 7.91
C PHE A 172 -9.38 -17.09 7.52
N PRO A 173 -9.15 -18.12 8.36
CA PRO A 173 -8.05 -19.07 8.16
C PRO A 173 -8.14 -19.89 6.87
N HIS A 174 -9.33 -19.95 6.25
CA HIS A 174 -9.59 -20.62 4.98
C HIS A 174 -9.09 -19.84 3.76
N ILE A 175 -8.89 -18.53 3.88
CA ILE A 175 -8.40 -17.69 2.78
C ILE A 175 -6.92 -17.94 2.57
N HIS A 176 -6.54 -18.16 1.31
CA HIS A 176 -5.14 -18.19 0.89
C HIS A 176 -4.62 -16.77 0.75
N VAL A 177 -3.66 -16.40 1.60
CA VAL A 177 -3.03 -15.08 1.57
C VAL A 177 -1.70 -15.17 0.84
N THR A 178 -1.57 -14.42 -0.25
CA THR A 178 -0.30 -14.29 -0.98
C THR A 178 0.17 -12.85 -0.98
N ILE A 179 1.47 -12.65 -0.84
CA ILE A 179 2.09 -11.32 -0.97
C ILE A 179 2.87 -11.22 -2.29
N GLY A 180 3.15 -10.01 -2.76
CA GLY A 180 4.01 -9.79 -3.92
C GLY A 180 4.47 -8.34 -4.02
N GLY A 181 5.06 -7.96 -5.16
CA GLY A 181 5.53 -6.59 -5.40
C GLY A 181 7.02 -6.41 -5.12
N ASN A 182 7.53 -5.22 -5.45
CA ASN A 182 8.97 -4.96 -5.54
C ASN A 182 9.72 -5.25 -4.23
N THR A 183 9.16 -4.90 -3.07
CA THR A 183 9.81 -5.18 -1.77
C THR A 183 9.93 -6.69 -1.53
N VAL A 184 8.91 -7.48 -1.89
CA VAL A 184 8.94 -8.95 -1.77
C VAL A 184 10.01 -9.55 -2.69
N THR A 185 10.10 -9.07 -3.94
CA THR A 185 11.12 -9.49 -4.91
C THR A 185 12.55 -9.22 -4.42
N ARG A 186 12.78 -8.09 -3.73
CA ARG A 186 14.10 -7.77 -3.14
C ARG A 186 14.44 -8.63 -1.93
N LEU A 187 13.43 -9.16 -1.24
CA LEU A 187 13.61 -10.03 -0.08
C LEU A 187 13.58 -11.52 -0.43
N ARG A 188 13.41 -11.90 -1.70
CA ARG A 188 13.20 -13.28 -2.16
C ARG A 188 14.21 -14.30 -1.60
N ASP A 189 15.47 -13.92 -1.41
CA ASP A 189 16.54 -14.83 -0.99
C ASP A 189 16.53 -15.09 0.53
N VAL A 190 15.99 -14.14 1.30
CA VAL A 190 15.92 -14.22 2.78
C VAL A 190 14.52 -14.57 3.29
N LEU A 191 13.49 -14.29 2.49
CA LEU A 191 12.09 -14.47 2.86
C LEU A 191 11.73 -15.93 3.18
N PRO A 192 12.23 -16.97 2.46
CA PRO A 192 11.94 -18.36 2.78
C PRO A 192 12.34 -18.77 4.20
N GLN A 193 13.37 -18.12 4.76
CA GLN A 193 13.86 -18.36 6.12
C GLN A 193 13.35 -17.34 7.13
N SER A 194 12.54 -16.38 6.70
CA SER A 194 12.02 -15.34 7.57
C SER A 194 10.90 -15.88 8.45
N PRO A 195 10.86 -15.53 9.75
CA PRO A 195 9.73 -15.88 10.60
C PRO A 195 8.44 -15.15 10.17
N LEU A 196 8.52 -14.15 9.28
CA LEU A 196 7.35 -13.45 8.74
C LEU A 196 6.48 -14.32 7.83
N PHE A 197 7.03 -15.41 7.26
CA PHE A 197 6.27 -16.38 6.45
C PHE A 197 5.14 -17.06 7.25
N GLN A 198 5.09 -16.92 8.58
CA GLN A 198 3.96 -17.38 9.37
C GLN A 198 2.65 -16.64 9.08
N TYR A 199 2.71 -15.43 8.49
CA TYR A 199 1.53 -14.59 8.29
C TYR A 199 0.84 -14.77 6.93
N PHE A 200 1.46 -15.48 5.98
CA PHE A 200 0.92 -15.69 4.63
C PHE A 200 1.26 -17.09 4.13
N ASP A 201 0.58 -17.54 3.07
CA ASP A 201 0.67 -18.90 2.55
C ASP A 201 1.65 -19.02 1.37
N SER A 202 1.82 -17.94 0.61
CA SER A 202 2.76 -17.85 -0.52
C SER A 202 3.23 -16.42 -0.77
N ALA A 203 4.25 -16.28 -1.61
CA ALA A 203 4.70 -14.98 -2.12
C ALA A 203 5.06 -15.10 -3.60
N VAL A 204 4.63 -14.13 -4.41
CA VAL A 204 5.02 -13.99 -5.82
C VAL A 204 6.16 -12.98 -5.91
N VAL A 205 7.29 -13.39 -6.49
CA VAL A 205 8.47 -12.57 -6.73
C VAL A 205 8.56 -12.19 -8.21
N TYR A 206 9.42 -11.25 -8.58
CA TYR A 206 9.57 -10.76 -9.96
C TYR A 206 8.24 -10.26 -10.56
N GLU A 207 7.95 -10.67 -11.79
CA GLU A 207 6.71 -10.39 -12.51
C GLU A 207 5.64 -11.40 -12.10
N GLY A 208 4.41 -10.89 -11.90
CA GLY A 208 3.39 -11.61 -11.16
C GLY A 208 2.13 -11.94 -11.96
N GLU A 209 1.97 -11.45 -13.19
CA GLU A 209 0.71 -11.58 -13.92
C GLU A 209 0.37 -13.04 -14.21
N THR A 210 1.27 -13.77 -14.87
CA THR A 210 1.09 -15.19 -15.17
C THR A 210 1.15 -16.02 -13.88
N ALA A 211 2.09 -15.71 -12.99
CA ALA A 211 2.26 -16.42 -11.72
C ALA A 211 1.00 -16.35 -10.84
N PHE A 212 0.40 -15.17 -10.69
CA PHE A 212 -0.77 -14.96 -9.85
C PHE A 212 -2.02 -15.65 -10.43
N VAL A 213 -2.21 -15.63 -11.76
CA VAL A 213 -3.30 -16.38 -12.42
C VAL A 213 -3.16 -17.88 -12.18
N GLN A 214 -1.94 -18.42 -12.33
CA GLN A 214 -1.68 -19.84 -12.07
C GLN A 214 -1.83 -20.19 -10.59
N LEU A 215 -1.39 -19.31 -9.68
CA LEU A 215 -1.57 -19.46 -8.24
C LEU A 215 -3.05 -19.54 -7.87
N VAL A 216 -3.87 -18.60 -8.32
CA VAL A 216 -5.32 -18.59 -8.04
C VAL A 216 -5.98 -19.87 -8.58
N SER A 217 -5.60 -20.28 -9.79
CA SER A 217 -6.09 -21.52 -10.40
C SER A 217 -5.70 -22.76 -9.59
N ALA A 218 -4.44 -22.85 -9.16
CA ALA A 218 -3.93 -23.97 -8.36
C ALA A 218 -4.58 -24.03 -6.98
N VAL A 219 -4.77 -22.89 -6.30
CA VAL A 219 -5.48 -22.83 -5.02
C VAL A 219 -6.93 -23.30 -5.18
N GLY A 220 -7.64 -22.78 -6.19
CA GLY A 220 -9.03 -23.18 -6.47
C GLY A 220 -9.16 -24.67 -6.82
N ALA A 221 -8.19 -25.24 -7.52
CA ALA A 221 -8.13 -26.66 -7.86
C ALA A 221 -7.51 -27.54 -6.76
N LYS A 222 -7.05 -26.96 -5.64
CA LYS A 222 -6.31 -27.65 -4.57
C LYS A 222 -5.08 -28.42 -5.07
N GLN A 223 -4.36 -27.82 -6.01
CA GLN A 223 -3.14 -28.36 -6.60
C GLN A 223 -1.89 -27.79 -5.92
N SER A 224 -0.76 -28.45 -6.14
CA SER A 224 0.54 -27.96 -5.65
C SER A 224 0.93 -26.64 -6.31
N LEU A 225 1.60 -25.78 -5.55
CA LEU A 225 2.19 -24.53 -6.06
C LEU A 225 3.62 -24.72 -6.60
N ALA A 226 4.16 -25.95 -6.59
CA ALA A 226 5.53 -26.24 -7.01
C ALA A 226 5.85 -25.77 -8.44
N ASP A 227 4.90 -25.95 -9.36
CA ASP A 227 5.04 -25.62 -10.78
C ASP A 227 4.54 -24.20 -11.13
N VAL A 228 4.08 -23.43 -10.13
CA VAL A 228 3.69 -22.03 -10.34
C VAL A 228 4.97 -21.17 -10.39
N PRO A 229 5.22 -20.45 -11.49
CA PRO A 229 6.47 -19.70 -11.65
C PRO A 229 6.58 -18.57 -10.65
N ASN A 230 7.82 -18.15 -10.39
CA ASN A 230 8.13 -17.01 -9.53
C ASN A 230 7.48 -17.06 -8.14
N THR A 231 7.19 -18.25 -7.61
CA THR A 231 6.41 -18.41 -6.37
C THR A 231 7.24 -19.02 -5.25
N LEU A 232 7.18 -18.40 -4.09
CA LEU A 232 7.53 -18.98 -2.79
C LEU A 232 6.25 -19.53 -2.18
N TYR A 233 6.26 -20.76 -1.66
CA TYR A 233 5.06 -21.36 -1.08
C TYR A 233 5.39 -22.20 0.14
N LYS A 234 4.39 -22.42 0.99
CA LYS A 234 4.52 -23.24 2.19
C LYS A 234 3.69 -24.52 2.06
N ASP A 235 4.29 -25.64 2.43
CA ASP A 235 3.59 -26.92 2.59
C ASP A 235 3.91 -27.58 3.95
N ALA A 236 3.54 -28.85 4.11
CA ALA A 236 3.76 -29.61 5.34
C ALA A 236 5.25 -29.85 5.69
N THR A 237 6.16 -29.72 4.72
CA THR A 237 7.60 -29.96 4.86
C THR A 237 8.40 -28.67 5.06
N GLY A 238 7.83 -27.51 4.75
CA GLY A 238 8.46 -26.21 4.96
C GLY A 238 8.07 -25.18 3.93
N VAL A 239 8.92 -24.15 3.81
CA VAL A 239 8.81 -23.12 2.77
C VAL A 239 9.73 -23.49 1.61
N HIS A 240 9.20 -23.41 0.40
CA HIS A 240 9.86 -23.79 -0.84
C HIS A 240 9.91 -22.62 -1.81
N VAL A 241 10.90 -22.67 -2.70
CA VAL A 241 11.04 -21.78 -3.86
C VAL A 241 10.67 -22.61 -5.08
N SER A 242 9.76 -22.11 -5.93
CA SER A 242 9.50 -22.77 -7.21
C SER A 242 10.78 -22.82 -8.05
N SER A 243 10.99 -23.93 -8.74
CA SER A 243 12.11 -24.12 -9.66
C SER A 243 11.91 -23.37 -10.99
N THR A 244 10.72 -22.83 -11.22
CA THR A 244 10.36 -22.16 -12.46
C THR A 244 10.32 -20.64 -12.29
N SER A 245 10.88 -19.93 -13.28
CA SER A 245 10.78 -18.48 -13.39
C SER A 245 10.20 -18.10 -14.74
N PHE A 246 9.39 -17.06 -14.76
CA PHE A 246 8.68 -16.58 -15.94
C PHE A 246 8.83 -15.06 -16.05
N ALA A 247 9.02 -14.57 -17.27
CA ALA A 247 9.02 -13.15 -17.57
C ALA A 247 7.90 -12.90 -18.58
N GLU A 248 7.09 -11.86 -18.34
CA GLU A 248 5.91 -11.63 -19.16
C GLU A 248 6.26 -11.19 -20.58
N ASP A 249 5.39 -11.54 -21.52
CA ASP A 249 5.44 -10.97 -22.86
C ASP A 249 4.65 -9.65 -22.88
N MET A 250 5.35 -8.53 -23.09
CA MET A 250 4.71 -7.20 -23.15
C MET A 250 3.63 -7.11 -24.24
N HIS A 251 3.69 -7.95 -25.28
CA HIS A 251 2.69 -7.99 -26.35
C HIS A 251 1.40 -8.73 -25.98
N SER A 252 1.44 -9.63 -24.99
CA SER A 252 0.27 -10.38 -24.55
C SER A 252 -0.45 -9.73 -23.36
N LEU A 253 0.23 -8.85 -22.63
CA LEU A 253 -0.33 -8.17 -21.47
C LEU A 253 -1.45 -7.20 -21.87
N PRO A 254 -2.64 -7.27 -21.24
CA PRO A 254 -3.72 -6.32 -21.47
C PRO A 254 -3.38 -4.93 -20.90
N PRO A 255 -4.16 -3.88 -21.25
CA PRO A 255 -4.12 -2.62 -20.51
C PRO A 255 -4.45 -2.85 -19.02
N PRO A 256 -3.92 -2.00 -18.11
CA PRO A 256 -4.26 -2.08 -16.69
C PRO A 256 -5.75 -1.85 -16.45
N ASP A 257 -6.32 -2.62 -15.52
CA ASP A 257 -7.71 -2.49 -15.08
C ASP A 257 -7.78 -1.69 -13.78
N PHE A 258 -8.64 -0.68 -13.76
CA PHE A 258 -8.92 0.17 -12.59
C PHE A 258 -10.35 0.02 -12.09
N ASP A 259 -11.10 -0.98 -12.58
CA ASP A 259 -12.45 -1.27 -12.11
C ASP A 259 -12.46 -1.62 -10.62
N GLY A 260 -13.53 -1.23 -9.92
CA GLY A 260 -13.65 -1.41 -8.48
C GLY A 260 -12.79 -0.47 -7.62
N LEU A 261 -11.83 0.25 -8.20
CA LEU A 261 -11.04 1.24 -7.46
C LEU A 261 -11.81 2.57 -7.32
N PRO A 262 -11.86 3.17 -6.12
CA PRO A 262 -12.53 4.45 -5.89
C PRO A 262 -11.63 5.61 -6.36
N LEU A 263 -11.46 5.75 -7.67
CA LEU A 263 -10.54 6.73 -8.29
C LEU A 263 -10.84 8.18 -7.87
N GLU A 264 -12.10 8.49 -7.55
CA GLU A 264 -12.57 9.78 -7.03
C GLU A 264 -12.09 10.09 -5.60
N LYS A 265 -11.58 9.09 -4.86
CA LYS A 265 -11.07 9.28 -3.50
C LYS A 265 -9.59 9.68 -3.46
N TYR A 266 -8.88 9.63 -4.58
CA TYR A 266 -7.48 10.04 -4.63
C TYR A 266 -7.34 11.55 -4.41
N PHE A 267 -6.21 11.98 -3.86
CA PHE A 267 -5.95 13.37 -3.49
C PHE A 267 -5.38 14.19 -4.65
N VAL A 268 -6.13 14.24 -5.74
CA VAL A 268 -5.80 14.98 -6.96
C VAL A 268 -7.08 15.56 -7.58
N PRO A 269 -7.04 16.75 -8.19
CA PRO A 269 -8.22 17.37 -8.79
C PRO A 269 -8.65 16.68 -10.09
N THR A 270 -7.69 16.06 -10.80
CA THR A 270 -7.94 15.35 -12.05
C THR A 270 -7.37 13.94 -11.96
N LYS A 271 -8.05 12.98 -12.60
CA LYS A 271 -7.59 11.59 -12.63
C LYS A 271 -6.28 11.48 -13.41
N ILE A 272 -5.26 10.92 -12.76
CA ILE A 272 -3.97 10.57 -13.36
C ILE A 272 -3.84 9.05 -13.27
N LEU A 273 -3.87 8.36 -14.41
CA LEU A 273 -3.73 6.90 -14.41
C LEU A 273 -2.27 6.50 -14.60
N PRO A 274 -1.73 5.57 -13.79
CA PRO A 274 -0.43 4.98 -14.08
C PRO A 274 -0.52 4.11 -15.34
N TYR A 275 0.51 4.16 -16.17
CA TYR A 275 0.61 3.35 -17.38
C TYR A 275 2.04 2.88 -17.55
N LEU A 276 2.22 1.60 -17.89
CA LEU A 276 3.54 1.00 -18.07
C LEU A 276 3.67 0.51 -19.52
N ALA A 277 4.48 1.20 -20.31
CA ALA A 277 4.70 0.85 -21.71
C ALA A 277 5.87 -0.13 -21.90
N THR A 278 6.81 -0.12 -20.95
CA THR A 278 8.08 -0.82 -20.99
C THR A 278 8.38 -1.47 -19.64
N ARG A 279 9.17 -2.55 -19.66
CA ARG A 279 9.70 -3.21 -18.46
C ARG A 279 11.20 -3.27 -18.55
N GLY A 280 11.87 -3.15 -17.41
CA GLY A 280 13.33 -3.11 -17.34
C GLY A 280 13.93 -1.80 -17.86
N CYS A 281 15.26 -1.76 -17.95
CA CYS A 281 15.98 -0.55 -18.36
C CYS A 281 16.97 -0.85 -19.48
N TYR A 282 16.89 -0.12 -20.58
CA TYR A 282 17.79 -0.32 -21.73
C TYR A 282 19.24 0.08 -21.42
N TRP A 283 19.46 0.87 -20.37
CA TRP A 283 20.80 1.29 -19.94
C TRP A 283 21.49 0.25 -19.06
N GLY A 284 20.81 -0.25 -18.03
CA GLY A 284 21.22 -1.42 -17.22
C GLY A 284 22.59 -1.37 -16.53
N ARG A 285 23.30 -0.24 -16.51
CA ARG A 285 24.71 -0.14 -16.05
C ARG A 285 24.95 0.82 -14.88
N CYS A 286 23.90 1.29 -14.23
CA CYS A 286 24.03 2.16 -13.07
C CYS A 286 24.40 1.33 -11.83
N GLU A 287 25.58 1.53 -11.26
CA GLU A 287 26.05 0.79 -10.07
C GLU A 287 25.16 0.97 -8.84
N PHE A 288 24.43 2.08 -8.76
CA PHE A 288 23.51 2.37 -7.64
C PHE A 288 22.11 1.78 -7.81
N CYS A 289 21.78 1.23 -8.99
CA CYS A 289 20.41 0.90 -9.36
C CYS A 289 20.11 -0.58 -9.16
N ASP A 290 19.14 -0.89 -8.33
CA ASP A 290 18.68 -2.26 -8.06
C ASP A 290 17.52 -2.70 -8.98
N HIS A 291 17.04 -1.85 -9.89
CA HIS A 291 15.84 -2.16 -10.70
C HIS A 291 16.01 -3.41 -11.57
N GLY A 292 17.25 -3.72 -11.99
CA GLY A 292 17.56 -4.95 -12.72
C GLY A 292 17.18 -6.22 -11.96
N GLU A 293 17.17 -6.18 -10.62
CA GLU A 293 16.79 -7.32 -9.77
C GLU A 293 15.29 -7.64 -9.84
N GLY A 294 14.46 -6.74 -10.39
CA GLY A 294 13.01 -6.92 -10.51
C GLY A 294 12.57 -7.64 -11.78
N TYR A 295 13.37 -7.56 -12.85
CA TYR A 295 13.01 -8.06 -14.18
C TYR A 295 14.03 -9.07 -14.69
N THR A 296 13.61 -10.31 -14.87
CA THR A 296 14.52 -11.41 -15.25
C THR A 296 14.89 -11.42 -16.74
N ALA A 297 14.10 -10.76 -17.60
CA ALA A 297 14.29 -10.76 -19.07
C ALA A 297 14.78 -9.42 -19.65
N GLY A 298 15.35 -8.52 -18.83
CA GLY A 298 15.88 -7.24 -19.30
C GLY A 298 14.82 -6.29 -19.88
N TYR A 299 15.25 -5.38 -20.75
CA TYR A 299 14.39 -4.34 -21.34
C TYR A 299 13.43 -4.90 -22.40
N ARG A 300 12.13 -4.66 -22.22
CA ARG A 300 11.04 -5.03 -23.15
C ARG A 300 10.07 -3.85 -23.29
N SER A 301 9.38 -3.77 -24.42
CA SER A 301 8.47 -2.66 -24.74
C SER A 301 7.25 -3.15 -25.50
N LYS A 302 6.08 -2.59 -25.20
CA LYS A 302 4.90 -2.67 -26.08
C LYS A 302 5.17 -2.00 -27.42
N LYS A 303 4.41 -2.36 -28.47
CA LYS A 303 4.45 -1.65 -29.74
C LYS A 303 3.71 -0.32 -29.58
N ILE A 304 4.13 0.69 -30.35
CA ILE A 304 3.50 2.02 -30.31
C ILE A 304 1.99 1.96 -30.59
N GLN A 305 1.55 1.13 -31.55
CA GLN A 305 0.13 1.01 -31.88
C GLN A 305 -0.68 0.44 -30.70
N ASP A 306 -0.12 -0.55 -29.99
CA ASP A 306 -0.74 -1.11 -28.79
C ASP A 306 -0.83 -0.05 -27.70
N ILE A 307 0.24 0.72 -27.48
CA ILE A 307 0.27 1.81 -26.49
C ILE A 307 -0.80 2.87 -26.78
N LEU A 308 -0.92 3.31 -28.03
CA LEU A 308 -1.93 4.30 -28.44
C LEU A 308 -3.35 3.77 -28.25
N GLY A 309 -3.59 2.50 -28.61
CA GLY A 309 -4.87 1.82 -28.42
C GLY A 309 -5.24 1.70 -26.93
N GLU A 310 -4.29 1.33 -26.08
CA GLU A 310 -4.48 1.21 -24.64
C GLU A 310 -4.75 2.57 -23.98
N ILE A 311 -3.99 3.62 -24.33
CA ILE A 311 -4.22 4.99 -23.84
C ILE A 311 -5.62 5.47 -24.24
N THR A 312 -6.03 5.22 -25.49
CA THR A 312 -7.38 5.55 -25.99
C THR A 312 -8.45 4.80 -25.21
N HIS A 313 -8.26 3.49 -25.00
CA HIS A 313 -9.16 2.66 -24.20
C HIS A 313 -9.30 3.19 -22.76
N LEU A 314 -8.19 3.49 -22.08
CA LEU A 314 -8.19 3.99 -20.71
C LEU A 314 -8.83 5.39 -20.61
N ARG A 315 -8.59 6.25 -21.60
CA ARG A 315 -9.22 7.57 -21.73
C ARG A 315 -10.74 7.44 -21.83
N ASP A 316 -11.21 6.52 -22.66
CA ASP A 316 -12.64 6.35 -22.96
C ASP A 316 -13.37 5.61 -21.82
N LYS A 317 -12.75 4.56 -21.25
CA LYS A 317 -13.32 3.76 -20.14
C LYS A 317 -13.37 4.56 -18.83
N TYR A 318 -12.29 5.25 -18.46
CA TYR A 318 -12.16 5.88 -17.14
C TYR A 318 -12.32 7.42 -17.15
N GLY A 319 -12.41 8.02 -18.33
CA GLY A 319 -12.42 9.47 -18.50
C GLY A 319 -11.07 10.12 -18.19
N ALA A 320 -9.98 9.35 -18.20
CA ALA A 320 -8.65 9.87 -17.90
C ALA A 320 -8.17 10.83 -18.99
N ARG A 321 -7.45 11.88 -18.60
CA ARG A 321 -6.79 12.83 -19.50
C ARG A 321 -5.31 13.00 -19.20
N HIS A 322 -4.88 12.52 -18.04
CA HIS A 322 -3.51 12.56 -17.59
C HIS A 322 -3.04 11.13 -17.33
N PHE A 323 -1.82 10.84 -17.76
CA PHE A 323 -1.19 9.54 -17.61
C PHE A 323 0.19 9.74 -17.00
N HIS A 324 0.51 8.92 -16.00
CA HIS A 324 1.86 8.84 -15.43
C HIS A 324 2.52 7.57 -15.97
N PHE A 325 3.52 7.74 -16.84
CA PHE A 325 4.32 6.63 -17.33
C PHE A 325 5.23 6.13 -16.20
N THR A 326 4.91 4.96 -15.64
CA THR A 326 5.63 4.36 -14.51
C THR A 326 6.80 3.49 -14.99
N ASP A 327 7.34 3.83 -16.15
CA ASP A 327 8.43 3.13 -16.82
C ASP A 327 9.78 3.46 -16.19
N GLU A 328 10.60 2.43 -16.01
CA GLU A 328 11.96 2.58 -15.44
C GLU A 328 12.89 3.35 -16.37
N SER A 329 12.68 3.17 -17.68
CA SER A 329 13.35 3.95 -18.69
C SER A 329 12.53 3.96 -19.96
N TYR A 330 12.37 5.12 -20.57
CA TYR A 330 11.69 5.26 -21.85
C TYR A 330 12.69 5.69 -22.93
N PRO A 331 12.98 4.87 -23.95
CA PRO A 331 13.94 5.25 -24.98
C PRO A 331 13.49 6.51 -25.72
N PRO A 332 14.36 7.52 -25.93
CA PRO A 332 13.98 8.76 -26.60
C PRO A 332 13.38 8.55 -28.00
N ALA A 333 13.85 7.55 -28.74
CA ALA A 333 13.31 7.20 -30.05
C ALA A 333 11.87 6.65 -29.98
N LEU A 334 11.56 5.86 -28.96
CA LEU A 334 10.21 5.35 -28.72
C LEU A 334 9.30 6.51 -28.29
N PHE A 335 9.79 7.39 -27.41
CA PHE A 335 9.00 8.51 -26.90
C PHE A 335 8.58 9.46 -28.02
N ARG A 336 9.50 9.79 -28.95
CA ARG A 336 9.18 10.60 -30.14
C ARG A 336 8.13 9.97 -31.05
N LYS A 337 8.10 8.63 -31.16
CA LYS A 337 7.08 7.94 -31.95
C LYS A 337 5.72 7.99 -31.26
N LEU A 338 5.71 7.77 -29.95
CA LEU A 338 4.50 7.87 -29.14
C LEU A 338 3.89 9.27 -29.22
N THR A 339 4.69 10.32 -29.01
CA THR A 339 4.18 11.70 -29.04
C THR A 339 3.62 12.11 -30.40
N ARG A 340 4.25 11.68 -31.51
CA ARG A 340 3.67 11.88 -32.85
C ARG A 340 2.35 11.13 -33.00
N GLY A 341 2.31 9.86 -32.61
CA GLY A 341 1.09 9.06 -32.68
C GLY A 341 -0.07 9.64 -31.88
N LEU A 342 0.19 10.25 -30.72
CA LEU A 342 -0.82 10.93 -29.90
C LEU A 342 -1.31 12.26 -30.49
N ILE A 343 -0.52 12.93 -31.33
CA ILE A 343 -0.92 14.17 -32.02
C ILE A 343 -1.78 13.84 -33.24
N ASP A 344 -1.44 12.74 -33.93
CA ASP A 344 -2.10 12.31 -35.16
C ASP A 344 -3.44 11.57 -34.91
N SER A 345 -3.68 11.11 -33.66
CA SER A 345 -4.89 10.43 -33.20
C SER A 345 -5.94 11.38 -32.64
#